data_AF-A0A954XW96-F1
#
_entry.id   AF-A0A954XW96-F1
#
_cell.length_a   1.000
_cell.length_b   1.000
_cell.length_c   1.000
_cell.angle_alpha   90.00
_cell.angle_beta   90.00
_cell.angle_gamma   90.00
#
_symmetry.space_group_name_H-M   'P 1'
#
loop_
_entity.id
_entity.type
_entity.pdbx_description
1 polymer ?
#
loop_
_entity_poly.entity_id
_entity_poly.type
_entity_poly.pdbx_seq_one_letter_code
_entity_poly.pdbx_strand_id
1 'polypeptide(L)'
;MADDFEQMGQDEIEQLLRSAQEAGGAGGGESAPASSKPVVDESLDQSEIEKLLSGSPVSMASAAAPSAAAVSSPPAAGGDDGMISQGDIESLLNSTEAALGSLNEPMSSLPPGIKSFEFQDFASVGANADSATLELMRDVQLDLTIELGRTHMHLEDVLCLKKGAVVPLEKLAGDPADIYVNGRLVARGEVLVLNDNFCVRVAELVRSDAAA
;
A
#
# COMPACT_ATOMS: atom_id res chain seq x y z
N MET A 1 -58.80 -11.34 -16.18
CA MET A 1 -58.78 -10.49 -17.38
C MET A 1 -57.82 -9.35 -17.12
N ALA A 2 -56.54 -9.59 -17.41
CA ALA A 2 -55.52 -8.57 -17.60
C ALA A 2 -55.31 -8.40 -19.11
N ASP A 3 -54.63 -7.32 -19.50
CA ASP A 3 -54.15 -6.98 -20.86
C ASP A 3 -55.13 -6.23 -21.78
N ASP A 4 -55.07 -4.89 -21.72
CA ASP A 4 -55.62 -3.98 -22.74
C ASP A 4 -54.83 -2.65 -22.76
N PHE A 5 -53.50 -2.70 -22.98
CA PHE A 5 -52.65 -1.50 -23.01
C PHE A 5 -51.52 -1.48 -24.06
N GLU A 6 -51.55 -2.31 -25.11
CA GLU A 6 -50.48 -2.33 -26.13
C GLU A 6 -50.96 -2.43 -27.59
N GLN A 7 -51.80 -1.49 -28.05
CA GLN A 7 -52.11 -1.39 -29.49
C GLN A 7 -52.30 0.04 -30.01
N MET A 8 -51.44 0.97 -29.57
CA MET A 8 -51.16 2.18 -30.36
C MET A 8 -50.01 1.81 -31.30
N GLY A 9 -50.39 1.40 -32.51
CA GLY A 9 -49.58 0.60 -33.43
C GLY A 9 -48.34 1.32 -33.93
N GLN A 10 -47.27 0.52 -34.11
CA GLN A 10 -46.01 0.88 -34.76
C GLN A 10 -46.19 1.60 -36.11
N ASP A 11 -47.37 1.45 -36.73
CA ASP A 11 -47.76 2.12 -37.98
C ASP A 11 -47.84 3.65 -37.89
N GLU A 12 -48.18 4.21 -36.72
CA GLU A 12 -48.30 5.66 -36.53
C GLU A 12 -46.90 6.32 -36.42
N ILE A 13 -45.93 5.59 -35.88
CA ILE A 13 -44.52 6.00 -35.76
C ILE A 13 -43.85 6.02 -37.13
N GLU A 14 -44.16 5.06 -38.00
CA GLU A 14 -43.63 5.04 -39.38
C GLU A 14 -44.20 6.18 -40.25
N GLN A 15 -45.46 6.56 -40.07
CA GLN A 15 -46.05 7.70 -40.78
C GLN A 15 -45.40 9.03 -40.40
N LEU A 16 -45.07 9.22 -39.11
CA LEU A 16 -44.35 10.41 -38.64
C LEU A 16 -42.92 10.49 -39.19
N LEU A 17 -42.18 9.38 -39.22
CA LEU A 17 -40.82 9.34 -39.78
C LEU A 17 -40.78 9.64 -41.28
N ARG A 18 -41.75 9.11 -42.04
CA ARG A 18 -41.86 9.34 -43.49
C ARG A 18 -42.21 10.81 -43.79
N SER A 19 -43.09 11.42 -43.00
CA SER A 19 -43.44 12.84 -43.14
C SER A 19 -42.26 13.80 -42.90
N ALA A 20 -41.32 13.42 -42.01
CA ALA A 20 -40.14 14.23 -41.72
C ALA A 20 -39.06 14.16 -42.83
N GLN A 21 -38.96 13.05 -43.55
CA GLN A 21 -37.99 12.89 -44.65
C GLN A 21 -38.41 13.61 -45.94
N GLU A 22 -39.71 13.81 -46.18
CA GLU A 22 -40.21 14.52 -47.37
C GLU A 22 -40.04 16.05 -47.30
N ALA A 23 -39.81 16.62 -46.11
CA ALA A 23 -39.50 18.04 -45.93
C ALA A 23 -38.00 18.38 -46.05
N GLY A 24 -37.13 17.38 -46.26
CA GLY A 24 -35.67 17.51 -46.12
C GLY A 24 -34.86 17.33 -47.42
N GLY A 25 -35.40 17.62 -48.60
CA GLY A 25 -34.68 17.37 -49.86
C GLY A 25 -34.98 18.33 -51.00
N ALA A 26 -34.22 19.44 -51.09
CA ALA A 26 -33.95 20.13 -52.35
C ALA A 26 -32.69 21.02 -52.28
N GLY A 27 -31.71 20.72 -53.13
CA GLY A 27 -30.80 21.74 -53.70
C GLY A 27 -29.32 21.65 -53.32
N GLY A 28 -28.53 20.95 -54.15
CA GLY A 28 -27.06 20.97 -54.13
C GLY A 28 -26.46 22.15 -54.92
N GLY A 29 -25.13 22.32 -54.79
CA GLY A 29 -24.37 23.31 -55.56
C GLY A 29 -22.89 23.43 -55.13
N GLU A 30 -22.06 22.51 -55.64
CA GLU A 30 -20.75 22.72 -56.30
C GLU A 30 -19.89 23.98 -55.98
N SER A 31 -18.65 23.76 -55.51
CA SER A 31 -17.38 24.30 -56.09
C SER A 31 -16.26 24.45 -55.03
N ALA A 32 -15.14 23.75 -55.25
CA ALA A 32 -13.81 24.08 -54.69
C ALA A 32 -13.25 25.35 -55.40
N PRO A 33 -12.28 26.14 -54.86
CA PRO A 33 -10.88 25.67 -54.71
C PRO A 33 -10.03 26.27 -53.56
N ALA A 34 -8.93 25.58 -53.27
CA ALA A 34 -7.58 26.04 -52.85
C ALA A 34 -7.36 27.16 -51.79
N SER A 35 -6.64 26.82 -50.71
CA SER A 35 -5.51 27.58 -50.10
C SER A 35 -4.92 26.77 -48.93
N SER A 36 -3.91 25.91 -49.12
CA SER A 36 -2.47 26.18 -48.91
C SER A 36 -2.10 27.19 -47.79
N LYS A 37 -1.56 26.66 -46.68
CA LYS A 37 -0.43 27.26 -45.94
C LYS A 37 0.51 26.14 -45.43
N PRO A 38 1.82 26.22 -45.72
CA PRO A 38 2.84 25.34 -45.17
C PRO A 38 3.72 26.04 -44.11
N VAL A 39 4.57 25.26 -43.43
CA VAL A 39 5.79 25.63 -42.66
C VAL A 39 5.60 26.27 -41.28
N VAL A 40 6.03 25.55 -40.23
CA VAL A 40 7.11 26.00 -39.32
C VAL A 40 7.83 24.75 -38.77
N ASP A 41 9.04 24.53 -39.30
CA ASP A 41 10.13 23.79 -38.69
C ASP A 41 10.72 24.72 -37.62
N GLU A 42 10.53 24.41 -36.34
CA GLU A 42 11.17 25.13 -35.24
C GLU A 42 12.21 24.19 -34.64
N SER A 43 13.39 24.25 -35.25
CA SER A 43 14.60 23.62 -34.75
C SER A 43 14.90 24.22 -33.38
N LEU A 44 14.84 23.38 -32.35
CA LEU A 44 15.24 23.72 -30.99
C LEU A 44 16.72 24.16 -30.98
N ASP A 45 16.97 25.41 -30.62
CA ASP A 45 18.31 25.99 -30.57
C ASP A 45 19.17 25.27 -29.51
N GLN A 46 20.40 24.92 -29.88
CA GLN A 46 21.36 24.22 -28.99
C GLN A 46 21.67 25.04 -27.72
N SER A 47 21.47 26.35 -27.76
CA SER A 47 21.70 27.30 -26.67
C SER A 47 20.75 27.10 -25.47
N GLU A 48 19.54 26.57 -25.68
CA GLU A 48 18.56 26.33 -24.61
C GLU A 48 18.82 25.01 -23.88
N ILE A 49 19.39 24.02 -24.58
CA ILE A 49 19.72 22.70 -24.05
C ILE A 49 20.88 22.80 -23.04
N GLU A 50 21.90 23.62 -23.31
CA GLU A 50 23.03 23.84 -22.38
C GLU A 50 22.64 24.60 -21.11
N LYS A 51 21.57 25.41 -21.16
CA LYS A 51 21.10 26.20 -20.02
C LYS A 51 20.34 25.35 -18.99
N LEU A 52 19.77 24.22 -19.43
CA LEU A 52 19.12 23.24 -18.54
C LEU A 52 20.12 22.23 -17.94
N LEU A 53 21.23 21.95 -18.63
CA LEU A 53 22.25 21.01 -18.13
C LEU A 53 23.23 21.63 -17.12
N SER A 54 23.40 22.96 -17.11
CA SER A 54 24.39 23.66 -16.28
C SER A 54 23.85 24.20 -14.94
N GLY A 55 22.54 24.06 -14.69
CA GLY A 55 21.86 24.58 -13.50
C GLY A 55 21.69 23.56 -12.37
N SER A 56 22.70 23.46 -11.51
CA SER A 56 22.70 22.87 -10.15
C SER A 56 22.64 21.35 -9.96
N PRO A 57 23.71 20.73 -9.40
CA PRO A 57 23.63 19.42 -8.79
C PRO A 57 22.99 19.51 -7.40
N VAL A 58 21.87 18.79 -7.20
CA VAL A 58 21.33 18.52 -5.86
C VAL A 58 22.27 17.56 -5.13
N SER A 59 22.96 18.11 -4.13
CA SER A 59 23.88 17.44 -3.23
C SER A 59 23.18 16.33 -2.44
N MET A 60 23.70 15.12 -2.59
CA MET A 60 23.42 13.94 -1.76
C MET A 60 24.13 14.00 -0.40
N ALA A 61 23.58 13.22 0.53
CA ALA A 61 24.24 12.55 1.65
C ALA A 61 24.57 13.36 2.92
N SER A 62 23.69 13.23 3.93
CA SER A 62 24.09 13.26 5.34
C SER A 62 24.10 11.83 5.87
N ALA A 63 25.31 11.28 6.01
CA ALA A 63 25.60 10.03 6.70
C ALA A 63 25.91 10.34 8.18
N ALA A 64 25.31 9.59 9.10
CA ALA A 64 25.73 9.54 10.49
C ALA A 64 25.87 8.07 10.91
N ALA A 65 27.13 7.62 10.99
CA ALA A 65 27.55 6.33 11.51
C ALA A 65 27.76 6.39 13.05
N PRO A 66 27.71 5.24 13.75
CA PRO A 66 27.65 5.15 15.20
C PRO A 66 29.02 5.22 15.90
N SER A 67 29.04 5.77 17.11
CA SER A 67 30.22 5.83 17.99
C SER A 67 30.44 4.50 18.72
N ALA A 68 31.68 4.02 18.64
CA ALA A 68 32.22 2.91 19.42
C ALA A 68 32.62 3.34 20.85
N ALA A 69 32.73 2.32 21.73
CA ALA A 69 33.70 2.16 22.83
C ALA A 69 33.06 1.81 24.20
N ALA A 70 33.17 0.53 24.61
CA ALA A 70 33.87 0.10 25.83
C ALA A 70 33.65 -1.41 26.05
N VAL A 71 34.73 -2.20 25.96
CA VAL A 71 34.79 -3.62 26.34
C VAL A 71 35.68 -3.77 27.57
N SER A 72 35.25 -4.58 28.53
CA SER A 72 35.92 -4.88 29.79
C SER A 72 36.54 -6.29 29.76
N SER A 73 37.82 -6.41 30.13
CA SER A 73 38.61 -7.66 30.31
C SER A 73 38.19 -8.48 31.54
N PRO A 74 38.58 -9.78 31.68
CA PRO A 74 39.77 -10.15 32.49
C PRO A 74 40.47 -11.51 32.03
N PRO A 75 41.31 -12.24 32.81
CA PRO A 75 42.74 -12.49 32.52
C PRO A 75 43.18 -13.99 32.37
N ALA A 76 44.50 -14.20 32.21
CA ALA A 76 45.22 -15.40 31.76
C ALA A 76 45.78 -16.36 32.85
N ALA A 77 46.11 -17.61 32.44
CA ALA A 77 47.16 -18.52 32.99
C ALA A 77 47.27 -19.74 32.03
N GLY A 78 48.39 -20.32 31.57
CA GLY A 78 49.79 -20.36 32.00
C GLY A 78 50.16 -21.82 32.35
N GLY A 79 50.90 -22.54 31.49
CA GLY A 79 51.20 -23.99 31.63
C GLY A 79 52.69 -24.34 31.73
N ASP A 80 53.01 -25.60 32.05
CA ASP A 80 54.36 -26.17 32.05
C ASP A 80 54.39 -27.70 31.79
N ASP A 81 55.37 -28.13 30.99
CA ASP A 81 55.65 -29.48 30.46
C ASP A 81 56.86 -30.10 31.18
N GLY A 82 56.72 -31.30 31.78
CA GLY A 82 57.80 -32.01 32.48
C GLY A 82 57.62 -33.54 32.51
N MET A 83 58.71 -34.27 32.24
CA MET A 83 58.82 -35.75 32.15
C MET A 83 58.03 -36.51 33.23
N ILE A 84 57.15 -37.42 32.79
CA ILE A 84 56.31 -38.26 33.65
C ILE A 84 57.15 -39.43 34.19
N SER A 85 57.42 -39.46 35.49
CA SER A 85 58.13 -40.56 36.17
C SER A 85 57.19 -41.76 36.40
N GLN A 86 57.74 -42.97 36.54
CA GLN A 86 56.94 -44.18 36.70
C GLN A 86 56.06 -44.15 37.97
N GLY A 87 56.46 -43.40 39.01
CA GLY A 87 55.63 -43.13 40.19
C GLY A 87 54.51 -42.11 39.95
N ASP A 88 54.67 -41.18 38.99
CA ASP A 88 53.62 -40.24 38.62
C ASP A 88 52.49 -40.98 37.90
N ILE A 89 52.84 -41.99 37.09
CA ILE A 89 51.87 -42.86 36.40
C ILE A 89 51.02 -43.63 37.42
N GLU A 90 51.61 -44.15 38.49
CA GLU A 90 50.85 -44.83 39.56
C GLU A 90 49.91 -43.86 40.31
N SER A 91 50.36 -42.63 40.56
CA SER A 91 49.51 -41.59 41.17
C SER A 91 48.36 -41.17 40.25
N LEU A 92 48.60 -41.09 38.94
CA LEU A 92 47.60 -40.81 37.91
C LEU A 92 46.57 -41.94 37.79
N LEU A 93 47.01 -43.21 37.85
CA LEU A 93 46.14 -44.39 37.81
C LEU A 93 45.24 -44.47 39.04
N ASN A 94 45.80 -44.29 40.24
CA ASN A 94 45.00 -44.32 41.48
C ASN A 94 44.01 -43.12 41.54
N SER A 95 44.41 -41.97 41.00
CA SER A 95 43.56 -40.78 40.92
C SER A 95 42.44 -40.94 39.87
N THR A 96 42.69 -41.62 38.75
CA THR A 96 41.66 -41.92 37.74
C THR A 96 40.68 -42.97 38.22
N GLU A 97 41.13 -43.98 38.97
CA GLU A 97 40.23 -45.00 39.53
C GLU A 97 39.26 -44.42 40.57
N ALA A 98 39.72 -43.48 41.41
CA ALA A 98 38.86 -42.73 42.32
C ALA A 98 37.88 -41.79 41.59
N ALA A 99 38.29 -41.16 40.48
CA ALA A 99 37.43 -40.29 39.68
C ALA A 99 36.36 -41.07 38.91
N LEU A 100 36.68 -42.24 38.39
CA LEU A 100 35.74 -43.13 37.68
C LEU A 100 34.68 -43.73 38.61
N GLY A 101 35.03 -44.00 39.88
CA GLY A 101 34.07 -44.41 40.91
C GLY A 101 32.99 -43.35 41.20
N SER A 102 33.29 -42.06 41.03
CA SER A 102 32.34 -40.96 41.25
C SER A 102 31.38 -40.71 40.07
N LEU A 103 31.66 -41.27 38.88
CA LEU A 103 30.82 -41.12 37.69
C LEU A 103 29.69 -42.17 37.61
N ASN A 104 29.74 -43.21 38.47
CA ASN A 104 28.72 -44.26 38.56
C ASN A 104 27.60 -43.93 39.57
N GLU A 105 27.64 -42.76 40.21
CA GLU A 105 26.49 -42.26 40.97
C GLU A 105 25.46 -41.69 39.99
N PRO A 106 24.18 -42.11 40.02
CA PRO A 106 23.15 -41.51 39.19
C PRO A 106 23.03 -40.04 39.60
N MET A 107 23.60 -39.14 38.80
CA MET A 107 23.55 -37.70 38.99
C MET A 107 22.13 -37.21 38.70
N SER A 108 21.23 -37.54 39.63
CA SER A 108 19.83 -37.17 39.65
C SER A 108 19.51 -36.59 41.03
N SER A 109 20.21 -35.51 41.38
CA SER A 109 19.63 -34.57 42.34
C SER A 109 20.12 -33.17 42.05
N LEU A 110 19.22 -32.36 41.47
CA LEU A 110 19.37 -30.92 41.50
C LEU A 110 19.48 -30.47 42.97
N PRO A 111 20.28 -29.43 43.27
CA PRO A 111 20.43 -28.92 44.62
C PRO A 111 19.09 -28.47 45.22
N PRO A 112 18.88 -28.65 46.54
CA PRO A 112 17.62 -28.35 47.19
C PRO A 112 17.33 -26.84 47.11
N GLY A 113 16.23 -26.49 46.45
CA GLY A 113 15.77 -25.10 46.30
C GLY A 113 15.52 -24.65 44.85
N ILE A 114 15.98 -25.42 43.86
CA ILE A 114 15.73 -25.12 42.44
C ILE A 114 14.49 -25.90 41.99
N LYS A 115 13.35 -25.20 41.92
CA LYS A 115 12.19 -25.69 41.17
C LYS A 115 12.45 -25.47 39.69
N SER A 116 12.28 -26.50 38.87
CA SER A 116 12.31 -26.38 37.42
C SER A 116 11.29 -25.32 36.99
N PHE A 117 11.75 -24.30 36.24
CA PHE A 117 10.87 -23.29 35.68
C PHE A 117 10.04 -23.96 34.58
N GLU A 118 8.75 -24.17 34.83
CA GLU A 118 7.84 -24.61 33.79
C GLU A 118 7.43 -23.40 32.96
N PHE A 119 7.79 -23.41 31.68
CA PHE A 119 7.33 -22.41 30.73
C PHE A 119 5.82 -22.53 30.59
N GLN A 120 5.09 -21.46 30.90
CA GLN A 120 3.69 -21.38 30.51
C GLN A 120 3.61 -21.50 28.99
N ASP A 121 2.85 -22.48 28.53
CA ASP A 121 2.60 -22.69 27.12
C ASP A 121 1.65 -21.58 26.61
N PHE A 122 2.20 -20.62 25.86
CA PHE A 122 1.42 -19.52 25.27
C PHE A 122 0.61 -19.97 24.04
N ALA A 123 0.59 -21.27 23.70
CA ALA A 123 -0.05 -21.80 22.50
C ALA A 123 -1.58 -21.59 22.41
N SER A 124 -2.27 -21.20 23.48
CA SER A 124 -3.69 -20.84 23.44
C SER A 124 -3.97 -19.38 23.06
N VAL A 125 -2.95 -18.57 22.76
CA VAL A 125 -3.11 -17.16 22.39
C VAL A 125 -3.63 -17.00 20.95
N GLY A 126 -3.63 -18.05 20.11
CA GLY A 126 -3.99 -17.94 18.69
C GLY A 126 -5.44 -17.52 18.38
N ALA A 127 -6.42 -17.84 19.23
CA ALA A 127 -7.83 -17.51 18.97
C ALA A 127 -8.30 -16.20 19.65
N ASN A 128 -7.55 -15.71 20.64
CA ASN A 128 -7.83 -14.45 21.35
C ASN A 128 -6.81 -13.34 21.05
N ALA A 129 -5.70 -13.63 20.35
CA ALA A 129 -4.75 -12.61 19.92
C ALA A 129 -5.36 -11.67 18.89
N ASP A 130 -6.15 -12.20 17.96
CA ASP A 130 -6.79 -11.36 16.94
C ASP A 130 -7.81 -10.42 17.58
N SER A 131 -8.64 -10.91 18.50
CA SER A 131 -9.59 -10.06 19.23
C SER A 131 -8.89 -9.03 20.11
N ALA A 132 -7.83 -9.41 20.84
CA ALA A 132 -7.04 -8.49 21.66
C ALA A 132 -6.28 -7.44 20.83
N THR A 133 -5.78 -7.82 19.65
CA THR A 133 -5.11 -6.89 18.72
C THR A 133 -6.12 -5.92 18.11
N LEU A 134 -7.30 -6.41 17.71
CA LEU A 134 -8.37 -5.54 17.24
C LEU A 134 -8.90 -4.62 18.35
N GLU A 135 -8.91 -5.06 19.61
CA GLU A 135 -9.24 -4.22 20.76
C GLU A 135 -8.25 -3.06 20.95
N LEU A 136 -6.94 -3.32 20.77
CA LEU A 136 -5.93 -2.26 20.79
C LEU A 136 -6.09 -1.26 19.63
N MET A 137 -6.56 -1.71 18.46
CA MET A 137 -6.73 -0.85 17.28
C MET A 137 -8.03 -0.05 17.24
N ARG A 138 -8.96 -0.23 18.20
CA ARG A 138 -10.27 0.46 18.19
C ARG A 138 -10.16 1.98 18.31
N ASP A 139 -9.11 2.47 18.96
CA ASP A 139 -8.93 3.90 19.24
C ASP A 139 -8.09 4.61 18.17
N VAL A 140 -7.78 3.94 17.05
CA VAL A 140 -7.01 4.53 15.96
C VAL A 140 -7.90 5.42 15.10
N GLN A 141 -7.57 6.71 15.03
CA GLN A 141 -8.21 7.65 14.11
C GLN A 141 -7.62 7.48 12.72
N LEU A 142 -8.49 7.45 11.70
CA LEU A 142 -8.10 7.29 10.30
C LEU A 142 -8.65 8.43 9.46
N ASP A 143 -7.84 8.92 8.53
CA ASP A 143 -8.26 9.95 7.58
C ASP A 143 -9.13 9.32 6.49
N LEU A 144 -10.34 9.87 6.36
CA LEU A 144 -11.31 9.54 5.34
C LEU A 144 -11.29 10.60 4.25
N THR A 145 -11.04 10.17 3.02
CA THR A 145 -11.12 11.03 1.83
C THR A 145 -12.32 10.61 0.99
N ILE A 146 -13.19 11.56 0.68
CA ILE A 146 -14.32 11.34 -0.22
C ILE A 146 -14.01 12.03 -1.54
N GLU A 147 -14.03 11.27 -2.63
CA GLU A 147 -13.80 11.79 -3.97
C GLU A 147 -15.11 11.81 -4.76
N LEU A 148 -15.48 13.00 -5.26
CA LEU A 148 -16.62 13.13 -6.16
C LEU A 148 -16.35 12.43 -7.50
N GLY A 149 -15.10 12.53 -7.98
CA GLY A 149 -14.60 11.89 -9.19
C GLY A 149 -13.17 12.31 -9.50
N ARG A 150 -12.55 11.62 -10.47
CA ARG A 150 -11.19 11.87 -10.97
C ARG A 150 -11.24 12.24 -12.44
N THR A 151 -10.14 12.79 -12.94
CA THR A 151 -9.93 13.01 -14.37
C THR A 151 -8.44 13.02 -14.66
N HIS A 152 -8.06 12.67 -15.88
CA HIS A 152 -6.69 12.78 -16.38
C HIS A 152 -6.58 13.94 -17.37
N MET A 153 -5.58 14.80 -17.16
CA MET A 153 -5.34 15.98 -18.00
C MET A 153 -3.85 16.09 -18.32
N HIS A 154 -3.51 16.73 -19.45
CA HIS A 154 -2.11 17.03 -19.75
C HIS A 154 -1.59 18.12 -18.80
N LEU A 155 -0.29 18.13 -18.55
CA LEU A 155 0.34 19.12 -17.68
C LEU A 155 0.07 20.56 -18.17
N GLU A 156 0.10 20.77 -19.49
CA GLU A 156 -0.20 22.07 -20.11
C GLU A 156 -1.62 22.57 -19.78
N ASP A 157 -2.61 21.68 -19.78
CA ASP A 157 -4.00 22.01 -19.46
C ASP A 157 -4.15 22.41 -17.99
N VAL A 158 -3.46 21.70 -17.09
CA VAL A 158 -3.46 21.98 -15.65
C VAL A 158 -2.84 23.35 -15.36
N LEU A 159 -1.74 23.71 -16.04
CA LEU A 159 -1.10 25.01 -15.90
C LEU A 159 -1.97 26.16 -16.46
N CYS A 160 -2.87 25.86 -17.40
CA CYS A 160 -3.81 26.82 -17.96
C CYS A 160 -5.06 27.05 -17.10
N LEU A 161 -5.27 26.28 -16.02
CA LEU A 161 -6.43 26.43 -15.15
C LEU A 161 -6.46 27.81 -14.49
N LYS A 162 -7.62 28.46 -14.56
CA LYS A 162 -7.88 29.78 -14.00
C LYS A 162 -9.16 29.75 -13.17
N LYS A 163 -9.36 30.78 -12.35
CA LYS A 163 -10.60 30.96 -11.61
C LYS A 163 -11.79 30.92 -12.59
N GLY A 164 -12.73 30.01 -12.35
CA GLY A 164 -13.91 29.81 -13.20
C GLY A 164 -13.73 28.75 -14.29
N ALA A 165 -12.57 28.11 -14.41
CA ALA A 165 -12.41 26.95 -15.29
C ALA A 165 -13.28 25.78 -14.79
N VAL A 166 -13.93 25.09 -15.72
CA VAL A 166 -14.77 23.92 -15.46
C VAL A 166 -14.02 22.70 -15.96
N VAL A 167 -13.79 21.74 -15.07
CA VAL A 167 -13.07 20.50 -15.39
C VAL A 167 -14.05 19.33 -15.35
N PRO A 168 -14.25 18.62 -16.46
CA PRO A 168 -15.10 17.44 -16.46
C PRO A 168 -14.40 16.29 -15.71
N LEU A 169 -15.18 15.58 -14.90
CA LEU A 169 -14.76 14.37 -14.20
C LEU A 169 -15.23 13.14 -14.99
N GLU A 170 -14.54 12.02 -14.84
CA GLU A 170 -14.87 10.75 -15.51
C GLU A 170 -16.17 10.12 -15.00
N LYS A 171 -16.63 10.57 -13.83
CA LYS A 171 -17.74 9.99 -13.11
C LYS A 171 -19.06 10.67 -13.49
N LEU A 172 -20.11 9.88 -13.73
CA LEU A 172 -21.39 10.40 -14.20
C LEU A 172 -22.22 11.00 -13.06
N ALA A 173 -23.09 11.94 -13.42
CA ALA A 173 -24.03 12.52 -12.47
C ALA A 173 -25.00 11.43 -11.98
N GLY A 174 -25.04 11.21 -10.67
CA GLY A 174 -25.84 10.15 -10.03
C GLY A 174 -25.01 8.96 -9.56
N ASP A 175 -23.77 8.81 -10.02
CA ASP A 175 -22.89 7.74 -9.53
C ASP A 175 -22.48 7.98 -8.07
N PRO A 176 -22.43 6.94 -7.21
CA PRO A 176 -22.06 7.09 -5.80
C PRO A 176 -20.58 7.50 -5.66
N ALA A 177 -20.27 8.52 -4.88
CA ALA A 177 -18.91 8.97 -4.58
C ALA A 177 -18.06 7.86 -3.95
N ASP A 178 -16.76 7.89 -4.24
CA ASP A 178 -15.81 6.90 -3.76
C ASP A 178 -15.24 7.35 -2.40
N ILE A 179 -15.19 6.41 -1.45
CA ILE A 179 -14.75 6.66 -0.07
C ILE A 179 -13.45 5.90 0.16
N TYR A 180 -12.40 6.65 0.47
CA TYR A 180 -11.06 6.14 0.72
C TYR A 180 -10.68 6.28 2.19
N VAL A 181 -10.00 5.27 2.72
CA VAL A 181 -9.32 5.33 4.02
C VAL A 181 -7.84 5.12 3.75
N ASN A 182 -7.01 6.11 4.11
CA ASN A 182 -5.56 6.05 3.88
C ASN A 182 -5.19 5.64 2.43
N GLY A 183 -5.94 6.18 1.45
CA GLY A 183 -5.75 5.91 0.02
C GLY A 183 -6.34 4.59 -0.51
N ARG A 184 -6.96 3.75 0.34
CA ARG A 184 -7.63 2.51 -0.10
C ARG A 184 -9.14 2.71 -0.24
N LEU A 185 -9.71 2.28 -1.35
CA LEU A 185 -11.16 2.31 -1.56
C LEU A 185 -11.84 1.33 -0.58
N VAL A 186 -12.67 1.84 0.31
CA VAL A 186 -13.38 1.02 1.31
C VAL A 186 -14.87 0.96 1.06
N ALA A 187 -15.44 1.97 0.41
CA ALA A 187 -16.87 2.09 0.23
C ALA A 187 -17.23 3.02 -0.93
N ARG A 188 -18.50 2.94 -1.35
CA ARG A 188 -19.14 3.91 -2.24
C ARG A 188 -20.36 4.47 -1.55
N GLY A 189 -20.66 5.75 -1.75
CA GLY A 189 -21.78 6.40 -1.08
C GLY A 189 -22.36 7.58 -1.84
N GLU A 190 -23.60 7.91 -1.55
CA GLU A 190 -24.29 9.02 -2.17
C GLU A 190 -24.02 10.31 -1.40
N VAL A 191 -23.71 11.39 -2.12
CA VAL A 191 -23.52 12.72 -1.52
C VAL A 191 -24.88 13.37 -1.32
N LEU A 192 -25.13 13.82 -0.09
CA LEU A 192 -26.34 14.48 0.34
C LEU A 192 -25.95 15.81 1.01
N VAL A 193 -26.87 16.77 1.06
CA VAL A 193 -26.69 17.99 1.83
C VAL A 193 -27.71 18.01 2.96
N LEU A 194 -27.24 18.02 4.20
CA LEU A 194 -28.07 18.09 5.39
C LEU A 194 -27.64 19.31 6.21
N ASN A 195 -28.59 20.21 6.50
CA ASN A 195 -28.34 21.42 7.29
C ASN A 195 -27.13 22.22 6.77
N ASP A 196 -27.06 22.45 5.46
CA ASP A 196 -25.93 23.12 4.78
C ASP A 196 -24.56 22.41 4.88
N ASN A 197 -24.53 21.18 5.41
CA ASN A 197 -23.34 20.35 5.47
C ASN A 197 -23.40 19.26 4.40
N PHE A 198 -22.29 19.04 3.71
CA PHE A 198 -22.15 17.86 2.86
C PHE A 198 -22.07 16.61 3.75
N CYS A 199 -22.86 15.61 3.39
CA CYS A 199 -22.96 14.32 4.04
C CYS A 199 -22.80 13.24 3.00
N VAL A 200 -22.33 12.07 3.40
CA VAL A 200 -22.22 10.91 2.52
C VAL A 200 -22.93 9.75 3.18
N ARG A 201 -23.90 9.18 2.47
CA ARG A 201 -24.56 7.95 2.87
C ARG A 201 -23.86 6.79 2.21
N VAL A 202 -23.25 5.91 3.00
CA VAL A 202 -22.63 4.67 2.50
C VAL A 202 -23.72 3.82 1.83
N ALA A 203 -23.51 3.51 0.55
CA ALA A 203 -24.41 2.69 -0.26
C ALA A 203 -23.86 1.26 -0.39
N GLU A 204 -22.54 1.13 -0.57
CA GLU A 204 -21.86 -0.15 -0.74
C GLU A 204 -20.54 -0.17 0.03
N LEU A 205 -20.21 -1.31 0.64
CA LEU A 205 -18.91 -1.56 1.26
C LEU A 205 -18.09 -2.46 0.33
N VAL A 206 -16.88 -1.99 -0.01
CA VAL A 206 -15.92 -2.78 -0.77
C VAL A 206 -15.24 -3.71 0.23
N ARG A 207 -15.52 -5.01 0.14
CA ARG A 207 -14.81 -6.01 0.94
C ARG A 207 -13.36 -6.03 0.50
N SER A 208 -12.47 -5.56 1.36
CA SER A 208 -11.06 -5.86 1.24
C SER A 208 -10.86 -7.33 1.64
N ASP A 209 -10.79 -8.22 0.66
CA ASP A 209 -10.26 -9.56 0.89
C ASP A 209 -8.76 -9.42 1.18
N ALA A 210 -8.45 -9.21 2.46
CA ALA A 210 -7.09 -9.26 2.98
C ALA A 210 -6.90 -10.65 3.59
N ALA A 211 -6.92 -11.68 2.75
CA ALA A 211 -6.63 -13.06 3.12
C ALA A 211 -6.00 -13.81 1.93
N ALA A 212 -4.74 -13.51 1.64
CA ALA A 212 -3.82 -14.41 0.94
C ALA A 212 -2.39 -14.20 1.45
#